data_AF-A0A6J4HWH6-F1
#
_entry.id   AF-A0A6J4HWH6-F1
#
_cell.length_a   1.000
_cell.length_b   1.000
_cell.length_c   1.000
_cell.angle_alpha   90.00
_cell.angle_beta   90.00
_cell.angle_gamma   90.00
#
_symmetry.space_group_name_H-M   'P 1'
#
loop_
_entity.id
_entity.type
_entity.pdbx_description
1 polymer ?
#
loop_
_entity_poly.entity_id
_entity_poly.type
_entity_poly.pdbx_seq_one_letter_code
_entity_poly.pdbx_strand_id
1 'polypeptide(L)'
;MSIGFSVPGLEDDQAEKIRTRLQERLNALIDLGLTLKHIHWNVVGPSFIGVHEMLDPQYEAVQAMVDEVAERIATLGGSPVGTPGNIVSERSWDDYSVGRAMTQEHLSALDLVYTGVNEDHRTAIQEFEDEPISQDMLVAQAGQLEQFQWFVRAHLEDGTGHLLNEGATTEGEAVAKASQQSAQASKKQAQAPAAPAEEASPGKKRTLRKAAAKR
;
A
#
# COMPACT_ATOMS: atom_id res chain seq x y z
N MET A 1 -30.22 -1.36 -18.73
CA MET A 1 -31.37 -2.20 -18.34
C MET A 1 -32.15 -1.45 -17.28
N SER A 2 -33.48 -1.52 -17.25
CA SER A 2 -34.25 -0.94 -16.12
C SER A 2 -33.97 -1.80 -14.89
N ILE A 3 -33.37 -1.19 -13.87
CA ILE A 3 -33.10 -1.85 -12.59
C ILE A 3 -34.43 -1.98 -11.84
N GLY A 4 -34.71 -3.17 -11.32
CA GLY A 4 -36.01 -3.49 -10.72
C GLY A 4 -36.19 -3.05 -9.26
N PHE A 5 -35.10 -2.66 -8.58
CA PHE A 5 -35.11 -2.16 -7.20
C PHE A 5 -33.85 -1.35 -6.86
N SER A 6 -33.93 -0.49 -5.86
CA SER A 6 -32.80 0.17 -5.20
C SER A 6 -33.05 0.21 -3.69
N VAL A 7 -32.09 0.73 -2.92
CA VAL A 7 -32.26 0.97 -1.48
C VAL A 7 -33.44 1.94 -1.26
N PRO A 8 -34.39 1.62 -0.36
CA PRO A 8 -35.52 2.50 -0.07
C PRO A 8 -35.06 3.90 0.38
N GLY A 9 -35.64 4.94 -0.22
CA GLY A 9 -35.31 6.33 0.12
C GLY A 9 -34.14 6.93 -0.66
N LEU A 10 -33.55 6.18 -1.61
CA LEU A 10 -32.54 6.67 -2.53
C LEU A 10 -33.13 6.80 -3.93
N GLU A 11 -32.96 7.97 -4.56
CA GLU A 11 -33.44 8.21 -5.93
C GLU A 11 -32.62 7.39 -6.95
N ASP A 12 -33.26 6.94 -8.03
CA ASP A 12 -32.64 6.04 -9.02
C ASP A 12 -31.38 6.64 -9.65
N ASP A 13 -31.41 7.94 -9.99
CA ASP A 13 -30.28 8.66 -10.57
C ASP A 13 -29.11 8.79 -9.59
N GLN A 14 -29.40 8.96 -8.30
CA GLN A 14 -28.39 9.00 -7.24
C GLN A 14 -27.76 7.62 -7.05
N ALA A 15 -28.59 6.58 -7.01
CA ALA A 15 -28.14 5.20 -6.91
C ALA A 15 -27.26 4.80 -8.10
N GLU A 16 -27.58 5.22 -9.32
CA GLU A 16 -26.76 4.94 -10.50
C GLU A 16 -25.39 5.61 -10.46
N LYS A 17 -25.32 6.86 -10.02
CA LYS A 17 -24.03 7.56 -9.84
C LYS A 17 -23.15 6.84 -8.84
N ILE A 18 -23.72 6.43 -7.70
CA ILE A 18 -22.99 5.70 -6.66
C ILE A 18 -22.52 4.35 -7.19
N ARG A 19 -23.39 3.57 -7.85
CA ARG A 19 -23.01 2.28 -8.45
C ARG A 19 -21.85 2.44 -9.44
N THR A 20 -21.92 3.44 -10.31
CA THR A 20 -20.87 3.72 -11.30
C THR A 20 -19.55 3.99 -10.61
N ARG A 21 -19.55 4.89 -9.62
CA ARG A 21 -18.33 5.26 -8.91
C ARG A 21 -17.77 4.12 -8.06
N LEU A 22 -18.64 3.34 -7.41
CA LEU A 22 -18.25 2.14 -6.68
C LEU A 22 -17.69 1.06 -7.62
N GLN A 23 -18.20 0.91 -8.84
CA GLN A 23 -17.65 -0.03 -9.82
C GLN A 23 -16.22 0.35 -10.23
N GLU A 24 -15.91 1.64 -10.35
CA GLU A 24 -14.53 2.11 -10.56
C GLU A 24 -13.64 1.78 -9.36
N ARG A 25 -14.14 1.99 -8.12
CA ARG A 25 -13.39 1.64 -6.91
C ARG A 25 -13.17 0.13 -6.79
N LEU A 26 -14.16 -0.68 -7.16
CA LEU A 26 -14.05 -2.13 -7.23
C LEU A 26 -12.93 -2.56 -8.18
N ASN A 27 -12.86 -1.98 -9.37
CA ASN A 27 -11.77 -2.26 -10.32
C ASN A 27 -10.40 -1.92 -9.72
N ALA A 28 -10.27 -0.75 -9.08
CA ALA A 28 -9.02 -0.33 -8.43
C ALA A 28 -8.60 -1.24 -7.28
N LEU A 29 -9.53 -1.66 -6.43
CA LEU A 29 -9.23 -2.54 -5.29
C LEU A 29 -8.86 -3.96 -5.73
N ILE A 30 -9.50 -4.50 -6.78
CA ILE A 30 -9.11 -5.82 -7.32
C ILE A 30 -7.70 -5.75 -7.92
N ASP A 31 -7.42 -4.73 -8.73
CA ASP A 31 -6.10 -4.52 -9.34
C ASP A 31 -5.02 -4.30 -8.27
N LEU A 32 -5.32 -3.54 -7.21
CA LEU A 32 -4.44 -3.36 -6.05
C LEU A 32 -4.15 -4.69 -5.35
N GLY A 33 -5.16 -5.52 -5.11
CA GLY A 33 -4.97 -6.84 -4.49
C GLY A 33 -4.02 -7.73 -5.29
N LEU A 34 -4.16 -7.76 -6.62
CA LEU A 34 -3.26 -8.49 -7.52
C LEU A 34 -1.84 -7.90 -7.50
N THR A 35 -1.74 -6.56 -7.53
CA THR A 35 -0.46 -5.84 -7.48
C THR A 35 0.29 -6.10 -6.17
N LEU A 36 -0.38 -6.10 -5.04
CA LEU A 36 0.21 -6.43 -3.73
C LEU A 36 0.80 -7.85 -3.74
N LYS A 37 0.09 -8.84 -4.29
CA LYS A 37 0.60 -10.21 -4.39
C LYS A 37 1.75 -10.34 -5.38
N HIS A 38 1.67 -9.63 -6.51
CA HIS A 38 2.77 -9.55 -7.46
C HIS A 38 4.04 -9.04 -6.79
N ILE A 39 3.98 -7.97 -6.01
CA ILE A 39 5.12 -7.45 -5.25
C ILE A 39 5.61 -8.45 -4.20
N HIS A 40 4.68 -9.03 -3.44
CA HIS A 40 4.99 -10.02 -2.39
C HIS A 40 5.79 -11.21 -2.94
N TRP A 41 5.54 -11.65 -4.17
CA TRP A 41 6.31 -12.72 -4.82
C TRP A 41 7.64 -12.27 -5.44
N ASN A 42 7.76 -10.99 -5.82
CA ASN A 42 8.87 -10.49 -6.64
C ASN A 42 9.89 -9.63 -5.88
N VAL A 43 9.62 -9.28 -4.62
CA VAL A 43 10.56 -8.55 -3.78
C VAL A 43 11.80 -9.38 -3.43
N VAL A 44 12.97 -8.76 -3.48
CA VAL A 44 14.25 -9.32 -3.03
C VAL A 44 15.04 -8.31 -2.19
N GLY A 45 16.12 -8.77 -1.55
CA GLY A 45 17.07 -7.91 -0.84
C GLY A 45 17.12 -8.14 0.68
N PRO A 46 17.94 -7.35 1.41
CA PRO A 46 18.20 -7.57 2.83
C PRO A 46 16.96 -7.49 3.73
N SER A 47 15.95 -6.72 3.32
CA SER A 47 14.68 -6.54 4.04
C SER A 47 13.55 -7.45 3.54
N PHE A 48 13.88 -8.46 2.72
CA PHE A 48 12.92 -9.32 2.04
C PHE A 48 11.77 -9.79 2.94
N ILE A 49 12.08 -10.51 4.02
CA ILE A 49 11.04 -11.18 4.82
C ILE A 49 10.10 -10.19 5.48
N GLY A 50 10.63 -9.07 5.97
CA GLY A 50 9.82 -8.03 6.63
C GLY A 50 8.79 -7.43 5.69
N VAL A 51 9.18 -7.11 4.45
CA VAL A 51 8.24 -6.54 3.47
C VAL A 51 7.33 -7.60 2.86
N HIS A 52 7.85 -8.81 2.62
CA HIS A 52 7.06 -9.94 2.17
C HIS A 52 5.89 -10.22 3.12
N GLU A 53 6.15 -10.34 4.43
CA GLU A 53 5.12 -10.58 5.45
C GLU A 53 4.24 -9.35 5.71
N MET A 54 4.78 -8.13 5.56
CA MET A 54 4.00 -6.89 5.71
C MET A 54 2.87 -6.77 4.68
N LEU A 55 3.06 -7.28 3.47
CA LEU A 55 2.09 -7.14 2.38
C LEU A 55 0.86 -8.05 2.53
N ASP A 56 0.96 -9.17 3.25
CA ASP A 56 -0.11 -10.16 3.33
C ASP A 56 -1.35 -9.68 4.11
N PRO A 57 -1.22 -9.09 5.32
CA PRO A 57 -2.36 -8.53 6.03
C PRO A 57 -3.05 -7.41 5.24
N GLN A 58 -2.27 -6.65 4.47
CA GLN A 58 -2.83 -5.61 3.60
C GLN A 58 -3.61 -6.20 2.43
N TYR A 59 -3.11 -7.26 1.80
CA TYR A 59 -3.85 -7.99 0.78
C TYR A 59 -5.19 -8.48 1.34
N GLU A 60 -5.20 -9.08 2.52
CA GLU A 60 -6.44 -9.55 3.17
C GLU A 60 -7.42 -8.40 3.44
N ALA A 61 -6.93 -7.27 3.95
CA ALA A 61 -7.75 -6.07 4.14
C ALA A 61 -8.35 -5.57 2.83
N VAL A 62 -7.56 -5.48 1.75
CA VAL A 62 -8.05 -5.06 0.42
C VAL A 62 -9.07 -6.06 -0.14
N GLN A 63 -8.90 -7.37 0.06
CA GLN A 63 -9.92 -8.35 -0.35
C GLN A 63 -11.25 -8.17 0.39
N ALA A 64 -11.21 -7.81 1.67
CA ALA A 64 -12.44 -7.46 2.41
C ALA A 64 -13.10 -6.19 1.84
N MET A 65 -12.32 -5.18 1.46
CA MET A 65 -12.83 -3.96 0.82
C MET A 65 -13.45 -4.26 -0.55
N VAL A 66 -12.85 -5.15 -1.34
CA VAL A 66 -13.39 -5.62 -2.63
C VAL A 66 -14.78 -6.20 -2.45
N ASP A 67 -14.93 -7.11 -1.49
CA ASP A 67 -16.21 -7.77 -1.18
C ASP A 67 -17.26 -6.75 -0.73
N GLU A 68 -16.91 -5.88 0.21
CA GLU A 68 -17.79 -4.85 0.74
C GLU A 68 -18.30 -3.89 -0.36
N VAL A 69 -17.41 -3.42 -1.25
CA VAL A 69 -17.80 -2.56 -2.39
C VAL A 69 -18.69 -3.31 -3.37
N ALA A 70 -18.36 -4.55 -3.71
CA ALA A 70 -19.15 -5.36 -4.64
C ALA A 70 -20.57 -5.63 -4.09
N GLU A 71 -20.68 -6.00 -2.83
CA GLU A 71 -21.96 -6.21 -2.17
C GLU A 71 -22.75 -4.91 -2.01
N ARG A 72 -22.08 -3.76 -1.83
CA ARG A 72 -22.75 -2.45 -1.82
C ARG A 72 -23.34 -2.12 -3.19
N ILE A 73 -22.62 -2.39 -4.29
CA ILE A 73 -23.16 -2.24 -5.66
C ILE A 73 -24.41 -3.12 -5.85
N ALA A 74 -24.34 -4.38 -5.42
CA ALA A 74 -25.45 -5.32 -5.50
C ALA A 74 -26.66 -4.87 -4.65
N THR A 75 -26.41 -4.33 -3.47
CA THR A 75 -27.42 -3.78 -2.56
C THR A 75 -28.16 -2.60 -3.19
N LEU A 76 -27.44 -1.77 -3.97
CA LEU A 76 -28.01 -0.68 -4.76
C LEU A 76 -28.72 -1.17 -6.03
N GLY A 77 -28.93 -2.47 -6.21
CA GLY A 77 -29.60 -3.06 -7.38
C GLY A 77 -28.71 -3.24 -8.61
N GLY A 78 -27.41 -2.96 -8.50
CA GLY A 78 -26.43 -3.18 -9.56
C GLY A 78 -25.98 -4.64 -9.68
N SER A 79 -25.22 -4.93 -10.73
CA SER A 79 -24.47 -6.18 -10.86
C SER A 79 -22.99 -5.83 -10.87
N PRO A 80 -22.23 -6.04 -9.78
CA PRO A 80 -20.80 -5.75 -9.76
C PRO A 80 -20.07 -6.62 -10.79
N VAL A 81 -19.10 -6.04 -11.50
CA VAL A 81 -18.30 -6.72 -12.51
C VAL A 81 -16.86 -6.82 -12.03
N GLY A 82 -16.46 -7.99 -11.56
CA GLY A 82 -15.10 -8.26 -11.07
C GLY A 82 -14.23 -9.06 -12.03
N THR A 83 -14.59 -9.14 -13.32
CA THR A 83 -13.84 -9.97 -14.28
C THR A 83 -12.55 -9.27 -14.75
N PRO A 84 -11.44 -10.00 -15.00
CA PRO A 84 -10.18 -9.40 -15.44
C PRO A 84 -10.30 -8.55 -16.70
N GLY A 85 -11.13 -8.98 -17.66
CA GLY A 85 -11.36 -8.23 -18.90
C GLY A 85 -11.99 -6.85 -18.66
N ASN A 86 -12.91 -6.75 -17.72
CA ASN A 86 -13.53 -5.48 -17.32
C ASN A 86 -12.52 -4.56 -16.63
N ILE A 87 -11.71 -5.10 -15.73
CA ILE A 87 -10.68 -4.32 -15.03
C ILE A 87 -9.73 -3.69 -16.04
N VAL A 88 -9.26 -4.47 -17.02
CA VAL A 88 -8.35 -3.98 -18.06
C VAL A 88 -9.03 -2.99 -19.02
N SER A 89 -10.31 -3.16 -19.34
CA SER A 89 -11.01 -2.23 -20.26
C SER A 89 -11.37 -0.90 -19.62
N GLU A 90 -11.65 -0.89 -18.32
CA GLU A 90 -12.19 0.28 -17.62
C GLU A 90 -11.15 1.04 -16.79
N ARG A 91 -9.98 0.45 -16.47
CA ARG A 91 -8.96 1.16 -15.68
C ARG A 91 -8.39 2.36 -16.43
N SER A 92 -8.12 3.44 -15.69
CA SER A 92 -7.52 4.67 -16.19
C SER A 92 -6.01 4.76 -15.93
N TRP A 93 -5.40 3.68 -15.43
CA TRP A 93 -3.99 3.56 -15.11
C TRP A 93 -3.33 2.40 -15.88
N ASP A 94 -2.01 2.46 -15.98
CA ASP A 94 -1.21 1.41 -16.58
C ASP A 94 -1.05 0.20 -15.64
N ASP A 95 -0.66 -0.95 -16.20
CA ASP A 95 -0.29 -2.11 -15.39
C ASP A 95 0.95 -1.84 -14.54
N TYR A 96 1.04 -2.48 -13.37
CA TYR A 96 2.22 -2.37 -12.52
C TYR A 96 3.46 -2.91 -13.26
N SER A 97 4.44 -2.04 -13.45
CA SER A 97 5.54 -2.25 -14.40
C SER A 97 6.76 -2.97 -13.81
N VAL A 98 6.84 -3.08 -12.48
CA VAL A 98 8.04 -3.58 -11.79
C VAL A 98 7.99 -5.10 -11.63
N GLY A 99 8.91 -5.82 -12.28
CA GLY A 99 9.13 -7.26 -12.11
C GLY A 99 9.89 -7.59 -10.81
N ARG A 100 10.84 -8.54 -10.85
CA ARG A 100 11.72 -8.80 -9.70
C ARG A 100 12.58 -7.57 -9.38
N ALA A 101 12.45 -7.01 -8.18
CA ALA A 101 13.20 -5.82 -7.77
C ALA A 101 13.52 -5.81 -6.26
N MET A 102 14.40 -4.90 -5.85
CA MET A 102 14.72 -4.68 -4.45
C MET A 102 13.51 -4.14 -3.69
N THR A 103 13.49 -4.36 -2.38
CA THR A 103 12.46 -3.82 -1.48
C THR A 103 12.17 -2.33 -1.69
N GLN A 104 13.20 -1.47 -1.69
CA GLN A 104 13.02 -0.03 -1.85
C GLN A 104 12.44 0.36 -3.22
N GLU A 105 12.77 -0.40 -4.27
CA GLU A 105 12.28 -0.15 -5.63
C GLU A 105 10.79 -0.45 -5.72
N HIS A 106 10.36 -1.62 -5.22
CA HIS A 106 8.95 -1.97 -5.15
C HIS A 106 8.13 -1.00 -4.30
N LEU A 107 8.63 -0.65 -3.10
CA LEU A 107 7.92 0.27 -2.20
C LEU A 107 7.80 1.68 -2.80
N SER A 108 8.82 2.13 -3.53
CA SER A 108 8.79 3.43 -4.22
C SER A 108 7.74 3.49 -5.32
N ALA A 109 7.58 2.42 -6.09
CA ALA A 109 6.52 2.31 -7.08
C ALA A 109 5.14 2.13 -6.42
N LEU A 110 5.05 1.31 -5.38
CA LEU A 110 3.80 1.07 -4.64
C LEU A 110 3.27 2.34 -3.98
N ASP A 111 4.13 3.25 -3.52
CA ASP A 111 3.72 4.56 -3.01
C ASP A 111 2.95 5.40 -4.05
N LEU A 112 3.35 5.35 -5.33
CA LEU A 112 2.61 6.03 -6.40
C LEU A 112 1.26 5.34 -6.67
N VAL A 113 1.22 4.02 -6.67
CA VAL A 113 -0.03 3.25 -6.79
C VAL A 113 -1.01 3.65 -5.69
N TYR A 114 -0.55 3.66 -4.43
CA TYR A 114 -1.38 4.06 -3.29
C TYR A 114 -1.79 5.53 -3.35
N THR A 115 -0.96 6.41 -3.92
CA THR A 115 -1.33 7.82 -4.13
C THR A 115 -2.57 7.92 -5.02
N GLY A 116 -2.57 7.25 -6.18
CA GLY A 116 -3.73 7.21 -7.08
C GLY A 116 -4.98 6.59 -6.41
N VAL A 117 -4.80 5.46 -5.72
CA VAL A 117 -5.92 4.79 -5.03
C VAL A 117 -6.54 5.69 -3.95
N ASN A 118 -5.70 6.34 -3.13
CA ASN A 118 -6.15 7.21 -2.04
C ASN A 118 -6.80 8.51 -2.56
N GLU A 119 -6.21 9.14 -3.58
CA GLU A 119 -6.77 10.34 -4.19
C GLU A 119 -8.18 10.08 -4.74
N ASP A 120 -8.34 9.00 -5.50
CA ASP A 120 -9.65 8.67 -6.04
C ASP A 120 -10.66 8.24 -4.96
N HIS A 121 -10.23 7.54 -3.90
CA HIS A 121 -11.10 7.26 -2.75
C HIS A 121 -11.58 8.55 -2.11
N ARG A 122 -10.68 9.53 -1.91
CA ARG A 122 -11.03 10.85 -1.38
C ARG A 122 -12.01 11.59 -2.29
N THR A 123 -11.85 11.50 -3.62
CA THR A 123 -12.82 12.07 -4.57
C THR A 123 -14.17 11.38 -4.47
N ALA A 124 -14.22 10.05 -4.44
CA ALA A 124 -15.48 9.31 -4.29
C ALA A 124 -16.20 9.64 -2.97
N ILE A 125 -15.46 9.79 -1.87
CA ILE A 125 -16.01 10.22 -0.56
C ILE A 125 -16.68 11.60 -0.68
N GLN A 126 -16.08 12.54 -1.41
CA GLN A 126 -16.66 13.87 -1.62
C GLN A 126 -17.93 13.81 -2.47
N GLU A 127 -17.93 13.00 -3.53
CA GLU A 127 -19.09 12.82 -4.42
C GLU A 127 -20.27 12.14 -3.73
N PHE A 128 -20.05 11.45 -2.62
CA PHE A 128 -21.08 10.75 -1.84
C PHE A 128 -21.61 11.57 -0.66
N GLU A 129 -21.40 12.89 -0.62
CA GLU A 129 -21.84 13.74 0.50
C GLU A 129 -23.33 13.63 0.86
N ASP A 130 -24.19 13.38 -0.13
CA ASP A 130 -25.63 13.18 0.03
C ASP A 130 -26.04 11.71 0.21
N GLU A 131 -25.08 10.77 0.29
CA GLU A 131 -25.34 9.35 0.57
C GLU A 131 -24.39 8.81 1.66
N PRO A 132 -24.74 9.00 2.94
CA PRO A 132 -23.82 8.80 4.05
C PRO A 132 -23.40 7.34 4.24
N ILE A 133 -24.16 6.34 3.75
CA ILE A 133 -23.83 4.93 4.01
C ILE A 133 -22.66 4.47 3.14
N SER A 134 -22.68 4.72 1.82
CA SER A 134 -21.51 4.41 0.98
C SER A 134 -20.35 5.35 1.26
N GLN A 135 -20.63 6.60 1.66
CA GLN A 135 -19.59 7.53 2.06
C GLN A 135 -18.82 7.02 3.29
N ASP A 136 -19.52 6.64 4.37
CA ASP A 136 -18.90 6.14 5.61
C ASP A 136 -18.05 4.89 5.36
N MET A 137 -18.55 3.97 4.54
CA MET A 137 -17.80 2.81 4.06
C MET A 137 -16.47 3.23 3.42
N LEU A 138 -16.48 4.13 2.43
CA LEU A 138 -15.25 4.57 1.79
C LEU A 138 -14.33 5.36 2.72
N VAL A 139 -14.87 6.11 3.69
CA VAL A 139 -14.08 6.78 4.73
C VAL A 139 -13.31 5.77 5.58
N ALA A 140 -13.97 4.69 6.01
CA ALA A 140 -13.33 3.63 6.79
C ALA A 140 -12.23 2.91 5.98
N GLN A 141 -12.46 2.67 4.68
CA GLN A 141 -11.47 2.09 3.79
C GLN A 141 -10.27 3.03 3.56
N ALA A 142 -10.52 4.31 3.30
CA ALA A 142 -9.49 5.32 3.11
C ALA A 142 -8.55 5.42 4.32
N GLY A 143 -9.08 5.37 5.55
CA GLY A 143 -8.25 5.36 6.76
C GLY A 143 -7.26 4.19 6.81
N GLN A 144 -7.66 3.00 6.36
CA GLN A 144 -6.78 1.82 6.30
C GLN A 144 -5.77 1.91 5.16
N LEU A 145 -6.20 2.36 3.96
CA LEU A 145 -5.33 2.51 2.79
C LEU A 145 -4.25 3.58 3.03
N GLU A 146 -4.61 4.71 3.62
CA GLU A 146 -3.66 5.78 3.99
C GLU A 146 -2.67 5.31 5.07
N GLN A 147 -3.14 4.55 6.06
CA GLN A 147 -2.26 3.98 7.08
C GLN A 147 -1.24 3.01 6.47
N PHE A 148 -1.65 2.18 5.52
CA PHE A 148 -0.71 1.28 4.85
C PHE A 148 0.27 2.04 3.95
N GLN A 149 -0.18 3.08 3.23
CA GLN A 149 0.72 3.95 2.48
C GLN A 149 1.76 4.60 3.40
N TRP A 150 1.38 4.96 4.63
CA TRP A 150 2.35 5.42 5.62
C TRP A 150 3.38 4.34 5.99
N PHE A 151 2.98 3.08 6.19
CA PHE A 151 3.96 1.99 6.38
C PHE A 151 4.93 1.87 5.20
N VAL A 152 4.44 1.98 3.96
CA VAL A 152 5.28 2.01 2.75
C VAL A 152 6.25 3.18 2.80
N ARG A 153 5.75 4.41 3.03
CA ARG A 153 6.55 5.63 3.09
C ARG A 153 7.57 5.64 4.22
N ALA A 154 7.28 5.04 5.36
CA ALA A 154 8.22 4.92 6.48
C ALA A 154 9.48 4.10 6.13
N HIS A 155 9.42 3.22 5.12
CA HIS A 155 10.61 2.53 4.59
C HIS A 155 11.42 3.40 3.60
N LEU A 156 10.82 4.47 3.09
CA LEU A 156 11.39 5.39 2.09
C LEU A 156 11.78 6.74 2.70
N GLU A 157 11.38 7.02 3.93
CA GLU A 157 11.67 8.27 4.61
C GLU A 157 13.09 8.25 5.19
N ASP A 158 13.84 9.33 5.00
CA ASP A 158 15.12 9.53 5.68
C ASP A 158 14.96 10.25 7.03
N GLY A 159 16.06 10.39 7.79
CA GLY A 159 16.03 11.06 9.10
C GLY A 159 15.67 12.55 9.08
N THR A 160 15.43 13.13 7.91
CA THR A 160 15.01 14.52 7.72
C THR A 160 13.57 14.65 7.21
N GLY A 161 12.88 13.54 6.98
CA GLY A 161 11.48 13.52 6.52
C GLY A 161 11.31 13.58 5.00
N HIS A 162 12.37 13.35 4.22
CA HIS A 162 12.27 13.30 2.75
C HIS A 162 12.14 11.86 2.26
N LEU A 163 11.33 11.65 1.23
CA LEU A 163 11.12 10.34 0.63
C LEU A 163 12.15 10.05 -0.49
N LEU A 164 12.59 8.80 -0.59
CA LEU A 164 13.58 8.41 -1.62
C LEU A 164 13.09 8.65 -3.06
N ASN A 165 11.77 8.56 -3.28
CA ASN A 165 11.11 8.69 -4.57
C ASN A 165 10.52 10.09 -4.83
N GLU A 166 10.85 11.09 -4.01
CA GLU A 166 10.25 12.43 -4.08
C GLU A 166 10.29 13.03 -5.51
N GLY A 167 9.14 13.53 -5.96
CA GLY A 167 8.96 14.11 -7.30
C GLY A 167 8.91 13.11 -8.45
N ALA A 168 8.88 11.79 -8.18
CA ALA A 168 8.56 10.80 -9.21
C ALA A 168 7.08 10.88 -9.59
N THR A 169 6.80 10.74 -10.89
CA THR A 169 5.42 10.72 -11.42
C THR A 169 5.06 9.39 -12.06
N THR A 170 6.06 8.53 -12.28
CA THR A 170 5.88 7.18 -12.81
C THR A 170 6.62 6.16 -11.95
N GLU A 171 6.17 4.91 -11.98
CA GLU A 171 6.82 3.80 -11.27
C GLU A 171 8.29 3.64 -11.69
N GLY A 172 8.59 3.78 -12.98
CA GLY A 172 9.95 3.71 -13.50
C GLY A 172 10.86 4.82 -12.95
N GLU A 173 10.35 6.05 -12.83
CA GLU A 173 11.07 7.16 -12.19
C GLU A 173 11.30 6.90 -10.70
N ALA A 174 10.28 6.38 -10.00
CA ALA A 174 10.36 6.06 -8.58
C ALA A 174 11.40 4.98 -8.31
N VAL A 175 11.41 3.90 -9.10
CA VAL A 175 12.42 2.85 -9.06
C VAL A 175 13.81 3.44 -9.32
N ALA A 176 13.98 4.19 -10.41
CA ALA A 176 15.28 4.75 -10.78
C ALA A 176 15.89 5.64 -9.67
N LYS A 177 15.06 6.45 -9.00
CA LYS A 177 15.48 7.26 -7.85
C LYS A 177 15.89 6.39 -6.65
N ALA A 178 15.08 5.38 -6.31
CA ALA A 178 15.37 4.46 -5.22
C ALA A 178 16.70 3.71 -5.41
N SER A 179 16.97 3.22 -6.63
CA SER A 179 18.22 2.54 -6.96
C SER A 179 19.42 3.49 -6.84
N GLN A 180 19.30 4.74 -7.33
CA GLN A 180 20.37 5.74 -7.27
C GLN A 180 20.76 6.08 -5.84
N GLN A 181 19.79 6.36 -4.98
CA GLN A 181 20.05 6.72 -3.59
C GLN A 181 20.60 5.54 -2.78
N SER A 182 20.08 4.33 -3.01
CA SER A 182 20.62 3.10 -2.39
C SER A 182 22.10 2.90 -2.77
N ALA A 183 22.45 3.08 -4.05
CA ALA A 183 23.84 2.99 -4.51
C ALA A 183 24.76 4.05 -3.90
N GLN A 184 24.25 5.28 -3.70
CA GLN A 184 25.00 6.35 -3.04
C GLN A 184 25.25 6.06 -1.56
N ALA A 185 24.24 5.54 -0.84
CA ALA A 185 24.36 5.12 0.55
C ALA A 185 25.41 4.01 0.72
N SER A 186 25.37 2.98 -0.11
CA SER A 186 26.36 1.89 -0.08
C SER A 186 27.79 2.39 -0.36
N LYS A 187 27.97 3.31 -1.31
CA LYS A 187 29.29 3.92 -1.58
C LYS A 187 29.81 4.73 -0.40
N LYS A 188 28.94 5.51 0.25
CA LYS A 188 29.31 6.32 1.42
C LYS A 188 29.71 5.43 2.60
N GLN A 189 29.01 4.30 2.78
CA GLN A 189 29.32 3.33 3.82
C GLN A 189 30.63 2.58 3.56
N ALA A 190 30.92 2.24 2.29
CA ALA A 190 32.19 1.62 1.89
C ALA A 190 33.39 2.57 1.97
N GLN A 191 33.17 3.88 1.91
CA GLN A 191 34.21 4.92 2.02
C GLN A 191 34.38 5.48 3.45
N ALA A 192 33.56 5.03 4.41
CA ALA A 192 33.70 5.45 5.79
C ALA A 192 35.04 4.93 6.38
N PRO A 193 35.83 5.79 7.06
CA PRO A 193 37.08 5.35 7.68
C PRO A 193 36.77 4.22 8.68
N ALA A 194 37.59 3.16 8.65
CA ALA A 194 37.49 2.08 9.62
C ALA A 194 37.53 2.68 11.03
N ALA A 195 36.54 2.32 11.87
CA ALA A 195 36.54 2.75 13.27
C ALA A 195 37.90 2.38 13.89
N PRO A 196 38.54 3.31 14.64
CA PRO A 196 39.82 3.00 15.26
C PRO A 196 39.65 1.76 16.14
N ALA A 197 40.52 0.76 15.95
CA ALA A 197 40.52 -0.44 16.76
C ALA A 197 40.60 -0.03 18.23
N GLU A 198 39.58 -0.39 19.01
CA GLU A 198 39.56 -0.15 20.44
C GLU A 198 40.73 -0.93 21.05
N GLU A 199 41.79 -0.23 21.47
CA GLU A 199 42.91 -0.85 22.19
C GLU A 199 42.34 -1.50 23.45
N ALA A 200 42.36 -2.83 23.48
CA ALA A 200 41.92 -3.63 24.62
C ALA A 200 42.75 -3.24 25.86
N SER A 201 42.15 -2.43 26.73
CA SER A 201 42.75 -2.06 28.01
C SER A 201 42.84 -3.30 28.92
N PRO A 202 44.02 -3.64 29.47
CA PRO A 202 44.18 -4.85 30.25
C PRO A 202 43.62 -4.66 31.66
N GLY A 203 42.50 -5.34 31.93
CA GLY A 203 42.24 -5.88 33.26
C GLY A 203 41.12 -5.23 34.07
N LYS A 204 40.05 -6.01 34.28
CA LYS A 204 39.40 -6.15 35.59
C LYS A 204 38.80 -7.56 35.68
N LYS A 205 39.42 -8.42 36.49
CA LYS A 205 38.89 -9.75 36.83
C LYS A 205 37.51 -9.55 37.48
N ARG A 206 36.43 -9.92 36.77
CA ARG A 206 35.08 -10.03 37.34
C ARG A 206 35.06 -11.25 38.27
N THR A 207 35.02 -11.00 39.57
CA THR A 207 34.71 -12.02 40.59
C THR A 207 33.23 -12.39 40.49
N LEU A 208 32.96 -13.62 40.08
CA LEU A 208 31.63 -14.24 40.14
C LEU A 208 31.26 -14.53 41.59
N ARG A 209 30.34 -13.77 42.18
CA ARG A 209 29.64 -14.18 43.39
C ARG A 209 28.47 -15.10 43.00
N LYS A 210 28.61 -16.38 43.34
CA LYS A 210 27.50 -17.35 43.37
C LYS A 210 26.48 -16.90 44.41
N ALA A 211 25.25 -16.61 43.99
CA ALA A 211 24.11 -16.55 44.89
C ALA A 211 23.62 -17.99 45.13
N ALA A 212 23.72 -18.44 46.38
CA ALA A 212 23.21 -19.72 46.84
C ALA A 212 21.72 -19.61 47.20
N ALA A 213 20.97 -20.65 46.86
CA ALA A 213 19.56 -20.85 47.17
C ALA A 213 19.28 -20.84 48.69
N LYS A 214 18.10 -20.35 49.07
CA LYS A 214 17.41 -20.74 50.30
C LYS A 214 15.89 -20.78 50.08
N ARG A 215 15.41 -22.02 50.13
CA ARG A 215 14.11 -22.57 50.58
C ARG A 215 12.91 -21.64 50.68
#